data_AF-A0A1Q2ZYW0-F1
#
_entry.id   AF-A0A1Q2ZYW0-F1
#
_cell.length_a   1.000
_cell.length_b   1.000
_cell.length_c   1.000
_cell.angle_alpha   90.00
_cell.angle_beta   90.00
_cell.angle_gamma   90.00
#
_symmetry.space_group_name_H-M   'P 1'
#
loop_
_entity.id
_entity.type
_entity.pdbx_description
1 polymer ?
#
loop_
_entity_poly.entity_id
_entity_poly.type
_entity_poly.pdbx_seq_one_letter_code
_entity_poly.pdbx_strand_id
1 'polypeptide(L)'
;MQNAAELAGIQDELQTTEQQVVNIIESFIELGVSVYDFPGTQEATQGMVTNLRRNVDRLLKLNQRSNDPTSQLHKLNIPMEVLQYIEDGRNPDIYTREFVEAIRRSNQYQRAKMNGLRQLRDSLAEKIAEEFPDLEQSVQGIVERTGGSTNHDTELNA
;
A
#
# COMPACT_ATOMS: atom_id res chain seq x y z
N MET A 1 22.83 2.55 -1.45
CA MET A 1 23.23 1.38 -2.26
C MET A 1 22.61 0.07 -1.75
N GLN A 2 22.54 -0.20 -0.44
CA GLN A 2 21.88 -1.41 0.12
C GLN A 2 20.39 -1.57 -0.27
N ASN A 3 19.57 -0.51 -0.20
CA ASN A 3 18.14 -0.58 -0.58
C ASN A 3 17.89 -1.00 -2.04
N ALA A 4 18.76 -0.62 -2.98
CA ALA A 4 18.56 -0.95 -4.39
C ALA A 4 18.85 -2.44 -4.69
N ALA A 5 19.85 -3.01 -4.01
CA ALA A 5 20.19 -4.42 -4.14
C ALA A 5 19.13 -5.33 -3.51
N GLU A 6 18.55 -4.92 -2.37
CA GLU A 6 17.44 -5.64 -1.73
C GLU A 6 16.16 -5.60 -2.57
N LEU A 7 15.83 -4.45 -3.16
CA LEU A 7 14.68 -4.34 -4.06
C LEU A 7 14.84 -5.21 -5.33
N ALA A 8 16.05 -5.29 -5.89
CA ALA A 8 16.32 -6.15 -7.03
C ALA A 8 16.16 -7.65 -6.69
N GLY A 9 16.60 -8.07 -5.50
CA GLY A 9 16.43 -9.45 -5.03
C GLY A 9 14.96 -9.84 -4.85
N ILE A 10 14.15 -8.95 -4.26
CA ILE A 10 12.70 -9.16 -4.13
C ILE A 10 12.05 -9.29 -5.50
N GLN A 11 12.44 -8.44 -6.46
CA GLN A 11 11.85 -8.43 -7.79
C GLN A 11 12.16 -9.71 -8.58
N ASP A 12 13.37 -10.24 -8.46
CA ASP A 12 13.75 -11.52 -9.08
C ASP A 12 12.96 -12.70 -8.49
N GLU A 13 12.79 -12.71 -7.16
CA GLU A 13 12.01 -13.74 -6.47
C GLU A 13 10.51 -13.67 -6.82
N LEU A 14 9.96 -12.45 -6.93
CA LEU A 14 8.60 -12.20 -7.41
C LEU A 14 8.41 -12.72 -8.84
N GLN A 15 9.29 -12.34 -9.76
CA GLN A 15 9.20 -12.75 -11.16
C GLN A 15 9.29 -14.28 -11.30
N THR A 16 10.17 -14.92 -10.53
CA THR A 16 10.28 -16.38 -10.55
C THR A 16 9.00 -17.04 -10.01
N THR A 17 8.39 -16.47 -8.96
CA THR A 17 7.15 -16.98 -8.36
C THR A 17 5.98 -16.79 -9.31
N GLU A 18 5.88 -15.62 -9.95
CA GLU A 18 4.89 -15.33 -11.00
C GLU A 18 4.96 -16.36 -12.12
N GLN A 19 6.17 -16.61 -12.67
CA GLN A 19 6.34 -17.61 -13.73
C GLN A 19 5.91 -19.01 -13.27
N GLN A 20 6.16 -19.39 -12.02
CA GLN A 20 5.70 -20.67 -11.47
C GLN A 20 4.17 -20.75 -11.42
N VAL A 21 3.50 -19.69 -11.01
CA VAL A 21 2.03 -19.60 -10.98
C VAL A 21 1.46 -19.69 -12.40
N VAL A 22 2.01 -18.93 -13.36
CA VAL A 22 1.61 -19.00 -14.77
C VAL A 22 1.74 -20.42 -15.32
N ASN A 23 2.88 -21.07 -15.11
CA ASN A 23 3.11 -22.44 -15.58
C ASN A 23 2.13 -23.45 -14.96
N ILE A 24 1.67 -23.21 -13.72
CA ILE A 24 0.67 -24.05 -13.06
C ILE A 24 -0.70 -23.84 -13.72
N ILE A 25 -1.10 -22.58 -13.95
CA ILE A 25 -2.36 -22.24 -14.61
C ILE A 25 -2.42 -22.85 -16.01
N GLU A 26 -1.37 -22.67 -16.82
CA GLU A 26 -1.26 -23.25 -18.17
C GLU A 26 -1.42 -24.77 -18.14
N SER A 27 -0.75 -25.44 -17.19
CA SER A 27 -0.85 -26.90 -17.10
C SER A 27 -2.22 -27.39 -16.61
N PHE A 28 -2.96 -26.59 -15.85
CA PHE A 28 -4.37 -26.88 -15.55
C PHE A 28 -5.28 -26.69 -16.75
N ILE A 29 -5.02 -25.69 -17.60
CA ILE A 29 -5.74 -25.49 -18.86
C ILE A 29 -5.49 -26.68 -19.80
N GLU A 30 -4.23 -27.09 -19.99
CA GLU A 30 -3.85 -28.27 -20.77
C GLU A 30 -4.54 -29.54 -20.25
N LEU A 31 -4.55 -29.73 -18.92
CA LEU A 31 -5.24 -30.85 -18.29
C LEU A 31 -6.75 -30.80 -18.56
N GLY A 32 -7.37 -29.61 -18.48
CA GLY A 32 -8.79 -29.42 -18.79
C GLY A 32 -9.13 -29.81 -20.23
N VAL A 33 -8.28 -29.41 -21.19
CA VAL A 33 -8.43 -29.82 -22.60
C VAL A 33 -8.26 -31.33 -22.76
N SER A 34 -7.26 -31.93 -22.10
CA SER A 34 -7.02 -33.39 -22.16
C SER A 34 -8.17 -34.22 -21.57
N VAL A 35 -8.86 -33.69 -20.55
CA VAL A 35 -10.05 -34.33 -19.97
C VAL A 35 -11.27 -34.15 -20.88
N TYR A 36 -11.40 -32.99 -21.53
CA TYR A 36 -12.49 -32.72 -22.46
C TYR A 36 -12.43 -33.59 -23.73
N ASP A 37 -11.25 -33.68 -24.36
CA ASP A 37 -11.01 -34.47 -25.58
C ASP A 37 -10.41 -35.85 -25.26
N PHE A 38 -10.99 -36.55 -24.28
CA PHE A 38 -10.43 -37.80 -23.79
C PHE A 38 -10.74 -38.97 -24.73
N PRO A 39 -9.74 -39.61 -25.37
CA PRO A 39 -9.96 -40.63 -26.40
C PRO A 39 -10.29 -42.03 -25.83
N GLY A 40 -10.29 -42.21 -24.50
CA GLY A 40 -10.59 -43.50 -23.87
C GLY A 40 -9.47 -44.53 -23.92
N THR A 41 -8.27 -44.17 -24.40
CA THR A 41 -7.13 -45.09 -24.51
C THR A 41 -6.34 -45.22 -23.19
N GLN A 42 -5.60 -46.32 -23.04
CA GLN A 42 -4.75 -46.50 -21.85
C GLN A 42 -3.60 -45.49 -21.81
N GLU A 43 -3.05 -45.14 -22.97
CA GLU A 43 -1.99 -44.16 -23.12
C GLU A 43 -2.46 -42.75 -22.70
N ALA A 44 -3.67 -42.35 -23.11
CA ALA A 44 -4.26 -41.08 -22.71
C ALA A 44 -4.53 -41.01 -21.20
N THR A 45 -5.01 -42.12 -20.62
CA THR A 45 -5.21 -42.22 -19.16
C THR A 45 -3.88 -42.04 -18.41
N GLN A 46 -2.82 -42.71 -18.87
CA GLN A 46 -1.49 -42.61 -18.26
C GLN A 46 -0.89 -41.21 -18.40
N GLY A 47 -1.03 -40.57 -19.57
CA GLY A 47 -0.60 -39.19 -19.80
C GLY A 47 -1.32 -38.20 -18.88
N MET A 48 -2.64 -38.32 -18.75
CA MET A 48 -3.46 -37.48 -17.88
C MET A 48 -3.06 -37.61 -16.40
N VAL A 49 -2.91 -38.85 -15.90
CA VAL A 49 -2.47 -39.11 -14.52
C VAL A 49 -1.07 -38.54 -14.26
N THR A 50 -0.18 -38.62 -15.26
CA THR A 50 1.18 -38.06 -15.17
C THR A 50 1.15 -36.53 -15.08
N ASN A 51 0.33 -35.87 -15.91
CA ASN A 51 0.13 -34.42 -15.85
C ASN A 51 -0.49 -33.99 -14.51
N LEU A 52 -1.50 -34.72 -14.02
CA LEU A 52 -2.10 -34.45 -12.71
C LEU A 52 -1.06 -34.52 -11.58
N ARG A 53 -0.25 -35.59 -11.53
CA ARG A 53 0.83 -35.71 -10.54
C ARG A 53 1.83 -34.57 -10.66
N ARG A 54 2.23 -34.21 -11.88
CA ARG A 54 3.13 -33.08 -12.13
C ARG A 54 2.55 -31.76 -11.60
N ASN A 55 1.24 -31.54 -11.74
CA ASN A 55 0.58 -30.33 -11.22
C ASN A 55 0.56 -30.31 -9.69
N VAL A 56 0.28 -31.45 -9.05
CA VAL A 56 0.37 -31.57 -7.59
C VAL A 56 1.79 -31.29 -7.10
N ASP A 57 2.82 -31.83 -7.76
CA ASP A 57 4.22 -31.57 -7.42
C ASP A 57 4.60 -30.09 -7.58
N ARG A 58 4.08 -29.42 -8.63
CA ARG A 58 4.29 -27.98 -8.83
C ARG A 58 3.64 -27.14 -7.72
N LEU A 59 2.40 -27.48 -7.32
CA LEU A 59 1.71 -26.82 -6.22
C LEU A 59 2.43 -27.02 -4.88
N LEU A 60 2.93 -28.22 -4.62
CA LEU A 60 3.71 -28.51 -3.42
C LEU A 60 4.99 -27.66 -3.37
N LYS A 61 5.73 -27.59 -4.48
CA LYS A 61 6.94 -26.78 -4.59
C LYS A 61 6.65 -25.29 -4.43
N LEU A 62 5.56 -24.81 -5.01
CA LEU A 62 5.11 -23.42 -4.84
C LEU A 62 4.85 -23.14 -3.35
N ASN A 63 4.07 -23.99 -2.68
CA ASN A 63 3.75 -23.80 -1.26
C ASN A 63 5.00 -23.84 -0.36
N GLN A 64 5.95 -24.75 -0.64
CA GLN A 64 7.21 -24.83 0.11
C GLN A 64 8.04 -23.56 -0.03
N ARG A 65 8.13 -23.02 -1.25
CA ARG A 65 8.89 -21.79 -1.52
C ARG A 65 8.21 -20.56 -0.94
N SER A 66 6.88 -20.45 -1.07
CA SER A 66 6.12 -19.33 -0.51
C SER A 66 6.14 -19.26 1.01
N ASN A 67 6.41 -20.39 1.69
CA ASN A 67 6.56 -20.46 3.14
C ASN A 67 8.02 -20.60 3.60
N ASP A 68 8.99 -20.39 2.70
CA ASP A 68 10.41 -20.43 3.07
C ASP A 68 10.74 -19.20 3.92
N PRO A 69 11.07 -19.35 5.22
CA PRO A 69 11.33 -18.21 6.11
C PRO A 69 12.54 -17.37 5.69
N THR A 70 13.38 -17.86 4.77
CA THR A 70 14.50 -17.12 4.19
C THR A 70 14.12 -16.28 2.96
N SER A 71 12.90 -16.46 2.44
CA SER A 71 12.37 -15.70 1.31
C SER A 71 12.30 -14.21 1.61
N GLN A 72 12.70 -13.39 0.64
CA GLN A 72 12.59 -11.94 0.77
C GLN A 72 11.14 -11.47 0.64
N LEU A 73 10.25 -12.31 0.09
CA LEU A 73 8.83 -12.04 -0.06
C LEU A 73 8.12 -11.92 1.29
N HIS A 74 8.61 -12.59 2.34
CA HIS A 74 8.05 -12.44 3.70
C HIS A 74 8.17 -11.02 4.26
N LYS A 75 9.02 -10.17 3.68
CA LYS A 75 9.13 -8.74 4.06
C LYS A 75 7.97 -7.91 3.51
N LEU A 76 7.20 -8.43 2.54
CA LEU A 76 6.09 -7.74 1.92
C LEU A 76 4.80 -8.03 2.68
N ASN A 77 4.19 -6.99 3.25
CA ASN A 77 2.88 -7.08 3.87
C ASN A 77 1.80 -6.63 2.88
N ILE A 78 0.81 -7.49 2.68
CA ILE A 78 -0.34 -7.20 1.82
C ILE A 78 -1.52 -6.82 2.73
N PRO A 79 -2.13 -5.63 2.56
CA PRO A 79 -3.33 -5.26 3.29
C PRO A 79 -4.49 -6.22 3.03
N MET A 80 -5.29 -6.54 4.05
CA MET A 80 -6.44 -7.44 3.91
C MET A 80 -7.49 -6.91 2.93
N GLU A 81 -7.60 -5.60 2.82
CA GLU A 81 -8.48 -4.94 1.86
C GLU A 81 -8.09 -5.27 0.42
N VAL A 82 -6.79 -5.36 0.11
CA VAL A 82 -6.32 -5.76 -1.23
C VAL A 82 -6.73 -7.21 -1.52
N LEU A 83 -6.66 -8.09 -0.52
CA LEU A 83 -7.13 -9.47 -0.68
C LEU A 83 -8.63 -9.53 -0.96
N GLN A 84 -9.45 -8.75 -0.25
CA GLN A 84 -10.89 -8.66 -0.50
C GLN A 84 -11.20 -8.20 -1.94
N TYR A 85 -10.44 -7.23 -2.45
CA TYR A 85 -10.59 -6.79 -3.84
C TYR A 85 -10.35 -7.94 -4.83
N ILE A 86 -9.34 -8.77 -4.58
CA ILE A 86 -9.05 -9.95 -5.42
C ILE A 86 -10.18 -10.98 -5.32
N GLU A 87 -10.66 -11.28 -4.11
CA GLU A 87 -11.78 -12.22 -3.88
C GLU A 87 -13.08 -11.78 -4.58
N ASP A 88 -13.35 -10.47 -4.58
CA ASP A 88 -14.51 -9.87 -5.23
C ASP A 88 -14.35 -9.73 -6.76
N GLY A 89 -13.18 -10.11 -7.33
CA GLY A 89 -12.87 -9.95 -8.75
C GLY A 89 -12.66 -8.50 -9.19
N ARG A 90 -12.35 -7.59 -8.26
CA ARG A 90 -12.05 -6.18 -8.53
C ARG A 90 -10.56 -5.97 -8.78
N ASN A 91 -10.21 -4.95 -9.55
CA ASN A 91 -8.81 -4.59 -9.76
C ASN A 91 -8.20 -4.01 -8.45
N PRO A 92 -7.15 -4.62 -7.86
CA PRO A 92 -6.50 -4.12 -6.64
C PRO A 92 -5.85 -2.72 -6.81
N ASP A 93 -5.57 -2.27 -8.04
CA ASP A 93 -5.06 -0.91 -8.29
C ASP A 93 -6.05 0.18 -7.85
N ILE A 94 -7.35 -0.16 -7.83
CA ILE A 94 -8.40 0.75 -7.36
C ILE A 94 -8.20 1.05 -5.87
N TYR A 95 -7.88 0.04 -5.06
CA TYR A 95 -7.57 0.25 -3.64
C TYR A 95 -6.40 1.22 -3.47
N THR A 96 -5.31 1.01 -4.22
CA THR A 96 -4.14 1.90 -4.18
C THR A 96 -4.51 3.33 -4.55
N ARG A 97 -5.32 3.51 -5.60
CA ARG A 97 -5.81 4.84 -6.01
C ARG A 97 -6.66 5.50 -4.91
N GLU A 98 -7.63 4.78 -4.37
CA GLU A 98 -8.51 5.26 -3.30
C GLU A 98 -7.71 5.63 -2.04
N PHE A 99 -6.70 4.82 -1.69
CA PHE A 99 -5.82 5.06 -0.56
C PHE A 99 -5.03 6.37 -0.73
N VAL A 100 -4.43 6.58 -1.90
CA VAL A 100 -3.70 7.83 -2.21
C VAL A 100 -4.64 9.04 -2.19
N GLU A 101 -5.83 8.91 -2.77
CA GLU A 101 -6.85 9.96 -2.76
C GLU A 101 -7.32 10.29 -1.33
N ALA A 102 -7.52 9.27 -0.48
CA ALA A 102 -7.90 9.43 0.91
C ALA A 102 -6.79 10.12 1.73
N ILE A 103 -5.52 9.75 1.54
CA ILE A 103 -4.38 10.42 2.17
C ILE A 103 -4.33 11.89 1.76
N ARG A 104 -4.48 12.18 0.47
CA ARG A 104 -4.48 13.56 -0.03
C ARG A 104 -5.60 14.38 0.61
N ARG A 105 -6.82 13.83 0.63
CA ARG A 105 -7.98 14.49 1.24
C ARG A 105 -7.77 14.73 2.74
N SER A 106 -7.28 13.73 3.45
CA SER A 106 -6.96 13.82 4.88
C SER A 106 -5.90 14.89 5.15
N ASN A 107 -4.81 14.91 4.37
CA ASN A 107 -3.76 15.93 4.53
C ASN A 107 -4.28 17.35 4.30
N GLN A 108 -5.07 17.56 3.25
CA GLN A 108 -5.69 18.86 2.97
C GLN A 108 -6.65 19.28 4.09
N TYR A 109 -7.46 18.35 4.58
CA TYR A 109 -8.38 18.59 5.69
C TYR A 109 -7.63 18.96 6.98
N GLN A 110 -6.58 18.23 7.34
CA GLN A 110 -5.77 18.55 8.52
C GLN A 110 -5.09 19.93 8.38
N ARG A 111 -4.54 20.25 7.20
CA ARG A 111 -3.97 21.57 6.92
C ARG A 111 -5.00 22.68 7.06
N ALA A 112 -6.20 22.51 6.50
CA ALA A 112 -7.27 23.48 6.63
C ALA A 112 -7.70 23.66 8.10
N LYS A 113 -7.80 22.57 8.86
CA LYS A 113 -8.10 22.61 10.29
C LYS A 113 -7.02 23.36 11.08
N MET A 114 -5.74 23.08 10.82
CA MET A 114 -4.62 23.80 11.44
C MET A 114 -4.68 25.30 11.11
N ASN A 115 -4.94 25.66 9.85
CA ASN A 115 -5.07 27.05 9.45
C ASN A 115 -6.26 27.76 10.12
N GLY A 116 -7.42 27.09 10.21
CA GLY A 116 -8.59 27.65 10.90
C GLY A 116 -8.35 27.85 12.39
N LEU A 117 -7.70 26.90 13.06
CA LEU A 117 -7.31 27.04 14.47
C LEU A 117 -6.29 28.15 14.67
N ARG A 118 -5.36 28.34 13.72
CA ARG A 118 -4.40 29.45 13.75
C ARG A 118 -5.11 30.80 13.64
N GLN A 119 -6.05 30.95 12.70
CA GLN A 119 -6.85 32.16 12.54
C GLN A 119 -7.69 32.45 13.80
N LEU A 120 -8.29 31.42 14.40
CA LEU A 120 -9.04 31.56 15.65
C LEU A 120 -8.13 32.04 16.79
N ARG A 121 -6.94 31.45 16.94
CA ARG A 121 -5.95 31.87 17.93
C ARG A 121 -5.57 33.35 17.73
N ASP A 122 -5.22 33.72 16.51
CA ASP A 122 -4.72 35.07 16.19
C ASP A 122 -5.83 36.11 16.43
N SER A 123 -7.07 35.83 16.00
CA SER A 123 -8.21 36.72 16.23
C SER A 123 -8.61 36.83 17.71
N LEU A 124 -8.55 35.73 18.47
CA LEU A 124 -8.83 35.75 19.90
C LEU A 124 -7.75 36.52 20.67
N ALA A 125 -6.47 36.35 20.27
CA ALA A 125 -5.36 37.08 20.86
C ALA A 125 -5.51 38.59 20.66
N GLU A 126 -5.85 39.03 19.44
CA GLU A 126 -6.13 40.42 19.10
C GLU A 126 -7.27 40.99 19.97
N LYS A 127 -8.40 40.28 20.05
CA LYS A 127 -9.56 40.74 20.85
C LYS A 127 -9.26 40.81 22.35
N ILE A 128 -8.47 39.89 22.89
CA ILE A 128 -8.07 39.94 24.30
C ILE A 128 -7.12 41.13 24.56
N ALA A 129 -6.19 41.40 23.65
CA ALA A 129 -5.28 42.54 23.76
C ALA A 129 -6.03 43.89 23.70
N GLU A 130 -7.05 44.00 22.82
CA GLU A 130 -7.91 45.20 22.72
C GLU A 130 -8.73 45.46 23.99
N GLU A 131 -9.38 44.43 24.54
CA GLU A 131 -10.28 44.57 25.69
C GLU A 131 -9.53 44.60 27.04
N PHE A 132 -8.36 43.97 27.12
CA PHE A 132 -7.56 43.85 28.34
C PHE A 132 -6.08 44.16 28.08
N PRO A 133 -5.70 45.45 28.04
CA PRO A 133 -4.31 45.87 27.76
C PRO A 133 -3.27 45.29 28.73
N ASP A 134 -3.65 45.08 29.99
CA ASP A 134 -2.76 44.51 31.01
C ASP A 134 -2.34 43.05 30.71
N LEU A 135 -3.07 42.34 29.84
CA LEU A 135 -2.83 40.94 29.48
C LEU A 135 -2.08 40.76 28.15
N GLU A 136 -1.84 41.84 27.40
CA GLU A 136 -1.25 41.81 26.06
C GLU A 136 0.07 41.02 26.04
N GLN A 137 0.98 41.30 26.98
CA GLN A 137 2.29 40.64 27.05
C GLN A 137 2.19 39.12 27.33
N SER A 138 1.18 38.70 28.12
CA SER A 138 0.93 37.29 28.41
C SER A 138 0.34 36.57 27.20
N VAL A 139 -0.58 37.21 26.49
CA VAL A 139 -1.21 36.67 25.28
C VAL A 139 -0.18 36.52 24.16
N GLN A 140 0.66 37.52 23.97
CA GLN A 140 1.78 37.50 23.02
C GLN A 140 2.71 36.30 23.25
N GLY A 141 3.13 36.06 24.50
CA GLY A 141 3.96 34.91 24.85
C GLY A 141 3.27 33.54 24.62
N ILE A 142 1.93 33.48 24.70
CA ILE A 142 1.15 32.27 24.38
C ILE A 142 1.11 32.04 22.86
N VAL A 143 0.93 33.09 22.06
CA VAL A 143 0.92 33.00 20.59
C VAL A 143 2.28 32.50 20.07
N GLU A 144 3.37 33.07 20.58
CA GLU A 144 4.74 32.65 20.21
C GLU A 144 5.01 31.19 20.59
N ARG A 145 4.65 30.78 21.81
CA ARG A 145 4.80 29.37 22.28
C ARG A 145 3.95 28.37 21.50
N THR A 146 2.86 28.82 20.88
CA THR A 146 1.99 27.98 20.05
C THR A 146 2.34 28.05 18.57
N GLY A 147 3.52 28.58 18.22
CA GLY A 147 4.05 28.62 16.86
C GLY A 147 3.41 29.70 15.99
N GLY A 148 2.87 30.77 16.59
CA GLY A 148 2.48 31.97 15.89
C GLY A 148 3.65 32.90 15.68
N SER A 149 3.83 33.40 14.46
CA SER A 149 4.72 34.51 14.18
C SER A 149 3.93 35.80 14.36
N THR A 150 4.31 36.60 15.35
CA THR A 150 3.81 37.97 15.46
C THR A 150 4.60 38.79 14.46
N ASN A 151 3.99 39.04 13.29
CA ASN A 151 4.61 39.85 12.26
C ASN A 151 4.84 41.28 12.79
N HIS A 152 6.04 41.51 13.32
CA HIS A 152 6.67 42.82 13.39
C HIS A 152 7.96 42.88 12.53
N ASP A 153 8.28 41.82 11.77
CA ASP A 153 9.48 41.72 10.94
C ASP A 153 9.16 41.58 9.44
N THR A 154 8.30 42.43 8.88
CA THR A 154 8.08 42.48 7.42
C THR A 154 7.99 43.89 6.87
N GLU A 155 8.92 44.76 7.28
CA GLU A 155 9.24 46.02 6.59
C GLU A 155 10.76 46.20 6.39
N LEU A 156 11.50 45.15 6.04
CA LEU A 156 12.89 45.28 5.59
C LEU A 156 13.17 44.24 4.51
N ASN A 157 12.79 44.55 3.28
CA ASN A 157 13.46 44.22 2.00
C ASN A 157 12.45 44.39 0.86
N ALA A 158 12.26 45.65 0.47
CA ALA A 158 11.83 46.03 -0.87
C ALA A 158 13.02 45.90 -1.85
#